data_AF-A0A2V8V8G0-F1
#
_entry.id   AF-A0A2V8V8G0-F1
#
_cell.length_a   1.000
_cell.length_b   1.000
_cell.length_c   1.000
_cell.angle_alpha   90.00
_cell.angle_beta   90.00
_cell.angle_gamma   90.00
#
_symmetry.space_group_name_H-M   'P 1'
#
loop_
_entity.id
_entity.type
_entity.pdbx_description
1 polymer ?
#
loop_
_entity_poly.entity_id
_entity_poly.type
_entity_poly.pdbx_seq_one_letter_code
_entity_poly.pdbx_strand_id
1 'polypeptide(L)'
;MGTIDKEIRELREKTGRTRYQFLRAELQTCFTALEMGRYELSVGNATVAEREVAAVEKGIRAIQRFLPEVSAEQRREVETKLAELNEILDPLKGELSEQSR
;
A
#
# COMPACT_ATOMS: atom_id res chain seq x y z
N MET A 1 -30.25 22.48 14.11
CA MET A 1 -28.98 21.85 13.70
C MET A 1 -27.95 22.97 13.65
N GLY A 2 -27.01 23.00 14.59
CA GLY A 2 -26.15 24.16 14.81
C GLY A 2 -25.00 24.23 13.82
N THR A 3 -24.40 25.41 13.66
CA THR A 3 -23.19 25.64 12.83
C THR A 3 -22.07 24.66 13.16
N ILE A 4 -21.91 24.33 14.44
CA ILE A 4 -20.89 23.38 14.95
C ILE A 4 -21.13 21.95 14.45
N ASP A 5 -22.39 21.47 14.41
CA ASP A 5 -22.71 20.11 13.93
C ASP A 5 -22.34 19.95 12.44
N LYS A 6 -22.55 21.04 11.67
CA LYS A 6 -22.20 21.10 10.25
C LYS A 6 -20.68 21.06 10.06
N GLU A 7 -19.93 21.85 10.82
CA GLU A 7 -18.46 21.88 10.77
C GLU A 7 -17.83 20.52 11.14
N ILE A 8 -18.34 19.87 12.20
CA ILE A 8 -17.88 18.53 12.60
C ILE A 8 -18.12 17.52 11.48
N ARG A 9 -19.28 17.56 10.83
CA ARG A 9 -19.59 16.67 9.71
C ARG A 9 -18.65 16.90 8.53
N GLU A 10 -18.42 18.15 8.14
CA GLU A 10 -17.52 18.50 7.04
C GLU A 10 -16.07 18.05 7.32
N LEU A 11 -15.61 18.21 8.57
CA LEU A 11 -14.29 17.73 9.00
C LEU A 11 -14.19 16.20 8.92
N ARG A 12 -15.23 15.46 9.31
CA ARG A 12 -15.26 14.00 9.20
C ARG A 12 -15.20 13.55 7.74
N GLU A 13 -16.00 14.18 6.88
CA GLU A 13 -16.01 13.88 5.44
C GLU A 13 -14.65 14.19 4.79
N LYS A 14 -14.03 15.33 5.13
CA LYS A 14 -12.69 15.70 4.65
C LYS A 14 -11.62 14.71 5.13
N THR A 15 -11.70 14.29 6.39
CA THR A 15 -10.77 13.30 6.96
C THR A 15 -10.91 11.95 6.24
N GLY A 16 -12.14 11.48 6.01
CA GLY A 16 -12.41 10.25 5.27
C GLY A 16 -11.84 10.29 3.84
N ARG A 17 -12.05 11.39 3.11
CA ARG A 17 -11.47 11.59 1.77
C ARG A 17 -9.94 11.56 1.80
N THR A 18 -9.33 12.24 2.77
CA THR A 18 -7.87 12.32 2.92
C THR A 18 -7.26 10.95 3.18
N ARG A 19 -7.88 10.14 4.05
CA ARG A 19 -7.43 8.76 4.32
C ARG A 19 -7.49 7.88 3.08
N TYR A 20 -8.59 7.95 2.34
CA TYR A 20 -8.71 7.17 1.11
C TYR A 20 -7.69 7.60 0.04
N GLN A 21 -7.43 8.89 -0.10
CA GLN A 21 -6.35 9.39 -0.97
C GLN A 21 -4.97 8.89 -0.54
N PHE A 22 -4.69 8.92 0.77
CA PHE A 22 -3.46 8.34 1.32
C PHE A 22 -3.33 6.85 0.98
N LEU A 23 -4.37 6.04 1.23
CA LEU A 23 -4.34 4.60 0.93
C LEU A 23 -4.06 4.32 -0.55
N ARG A 24 -4.64 5.11 -1.45
CA ARG A 24 -4.39 4.99 -2.89
C ARG A 24 -2.96 5.36 -3.28
N ALA A 25 -2.43 6.45 -2.72
CA ALA A 25 -1.06 6.86 -2.98
C ALA A 25 -0.05 5.84 -2.44
N GLU A 26 -0.32 5.28 -1.25
CA GLU A 26 0.52 4.25 -0.65
C GLU A 26 0.52 2.96 -1.50
N LEU A 27 -0.67 2.51 -1.95
CA LEU A 27 -0.77 1.38 -2.88
C LEU A 27 0.04 1.61 -4.16
N GLN A 28 -0.11 2.78 -4.78
CA GLN A 28 0.64 3.12 -6.00
C GLN A 28 2.16 3.11 -5.76
N THR A 29 2.58 3.63 -4.61
CA THR A 29 4.00 3.62 -4.21
C THR A 29 4.50 2.19 -4.04
N CYS A 30 3.72 1.30 -3.41
CA CYS A 30 4.06 -0.11 -3.28
C CYS A 30 4.16 -0.82 -4.65
N PHE A 31 3.23 -0.57 -5.58
CA PHE A 31 3.34 -1.15 -6.92
C PHE A 31 4.60 -0.68 -7.65
N THR A 32 4.93 0.61 -7.55
CA THR A 32 6.16 1.16 -8.15
C THR A 32 7.40 0.52 -7.54
N ALA A 33 7.44 0.38 -6.22
CA ALA A 33 8.55 -0.29 -5.52
C ALA A 33 8.67 -1.77 -5.92
N LEU A 34 7.56 -2.50 -6.09
CA LEU A 34 7.61 -3.88 -6.60
C LEU A 34 8.17 -3.96 -8.02
N GLU A 35 7.74 -3.07 -8.92
CA GLU A 35 8.27 -3.00 -10.29
C GLU A 35 9.78 -2.73 -10.28
N MET A 36 10.23 -1.78 -9.45
CA MET A 36 11.66 -1.50 -9.27
C MET A 36 12.40 -2.69 -8.68
N GLY A 37 11.86 -3.35 -7.66
CA GLY A 37 12.49 -4.53 -7.05
C GLY A 37 12.65 -5.68 -8.05
N ARG A 38 11.64 -5.94 -8.89
CA ARG A 38 11.72 -6.93 -9.97
C ARG A 38 12.77 -6.55 -11.02
N TYR A 39 12.82 -5.29 -11.41
CA TYR A 39 13.80 -4.80 -12.37
C TYR A 39 15.23 -4.98 -11.82
N GLU A 40 15.49 -4.49 -10.62
CA GLU A 40 16.80 -4.56 -9.97
C GLU A 40 17.26 -6.01 -9.78
N LEU A 41 16.33 -6.91 -9.42
CA LEU A 41 16.64 -8.34 -9.34
C LEU A 41 17.02 -8.91 -10.72
N SER A 42 16.30 -8.55 -11.78
CA SER A 42 16.57 -9.03 -13.14
C SER A 42 17.94 -8.63 -13.69
N VAL A 43 18.51 -7.53 -13.17
CA VAL A 43 19.85 -7.05 -13.52
C VAL A 43 20.92 -7.47 -12.48
N GLY A 44 20.58 -8.36 -11.55
CA GLY A 44 21.49 -8.94 -10.56
C GLY A 44 21.75 -8.08 -9.32
N ASN A 45 20.94 -7.05 -9.08
CA ASN A 45 21.06 -6.16 -7.93
C ASN A 45 20.13 -6.56 -6.78
N ALA A 46 20.41 -7.72 -6.19
CA ALA A 46 19.58 -8.30 -5.12
C ALA A 46 19.43 -7.36 -3.90
N THR A 47 20.48 -6.62 -3.53
CA THR A 47 20.42 -5.69 -2.37
C THR A 47 19.42 -4.57 -2.55
N VAL A 48 19.27 -4.01 -3.77
CA VAL A 48 18.25 -2.98 -4.00
C VAL A 48 16.86 -3.62 -4.05
N ALA A 49 16.72 -4.78 -4.69
CA ALA A 49 15.47 -5.52 -4.69
C ALA A 49 14.96 -5.85 -3.28
N GLU A 50 15.83 -6.26 -2.36
CA GLU A 50 15.49 -6.47 -0.94
C GLU A 50 14.97 -5.20 -0.25
N ARG A 51 15.60 -4.05 -0.54
CA ARG A 51 15.17 -2.76 0.03
C ARG A 51 13.79 -2.36 -0.47
N GLU A 52 13.53 -2.56 -1.76
CA GLU A 52 12.22 -2.31 -2.35
C GLU A 52 11.15 -3.24 -1.74
N VAL A 53 11.45 -4.53 -1.58
CA VAL A 53 10.57 -5.47 -0.87
C VAL A 53 10.28 -5.00 0.56
N ALA A 54 11.29 -4.57 1.32
CA ALA A 54 11.10 -4.05 2.67
C ALA A 54 10.25 -2.77 2.70
N ALA A 55 10.38 -1.90 1.69
CA ALA A 55 9.56 -0.71 1.53
C ALA A 55 8.08 -1.07 1.26
N VAL A 56 7.84 -2.05 0.38
CA VAL A 56 6.49 -2.58 0.08
C VAL A 56 5.86 -3.16 1.35
N GLU A 57 6.57 -3.99 2.10
CA GLU A 57 6.06 -4.56 3.35
C GLU A 57 5.73 -3.48 4.39
N LYS A 58 6.51 -2.40 4.44
CA LYS A 58 6.22 -1.24 5.28
C LYS A 58 4.95 -0.53 4.81
N GLY A 59 4.77 -0.32 3.51
CA GLY A 59 3.57 0.30 2.95
C GLY A 59 2.31 -0.54 3.18
N ILE A 60 2.40 -1.86 3.04
CA ILE A 60 1.31 -2.80 3.37
C ILE A 60 0.86 -2.64 4.82
N ARG A 61 1.80 -2.56 5.78
CA ARG A 61 1.46 -2.32 7.19
C ARG A 61 0.78 -0.97 7.41
N ALA A 62 1.21 0.07 6.70
CA ALA A 62 0.57 1.38 6.76
C ALA A 62 -0.87 1.33 6.20
N ILE A 63 -1.07 0.68 5.05
CA ILE A 63 -2.39 0.47 4.44
C ILE A 63 -3.32 -0.25 5.41
N GLN A 64 -2.88 -1.39 5.95
CA GLN A 64 -3.66 -2.20 6.89
C GLN A 64 -4.07 -1.41 8.14
N ARG A 65 -3.23 -0.49 8.61
CA ARG A 65 -3.52 0.37 9.76
C ARG A 65 -4.69 1.32 9.50
N PHE A 66 -4.76 1.93 8.32
CA PHE A 66 -5.78 2.95 8.01
C PHE A 66 -7.01 2.42 7.26
N LEU A 67 -6.94 1.21 6.72
CA LEU A 67 -8.02 0.54 6.01
C LEU A 67 -9.35 0.44 6.80
N PRO A 68 -9.37 0.25 8.13
CA PRO A 68 -10.61 0.26 8.89
C PRO A 68 -11.33 1.61 8.91
N GLU A 69 -10.62 2.71 8.64
CA GLU A 69 -11.09 4.09 8.81
C GLU A 69 -11.74 4.70 7.56
N VAL A 70 -11.86 3.93 6.47
CA VAL A 70 -12.54 4.33 5.22
C VAL A 70 -13.91 3.66 5.08
N SER A 71 -14.72 4.10 4.11
CA SER A 71 -16.03 3.50 3.85
C SER A 71 -15.91 2.03 3.41
N ALA A 72 -16.98 1.25 3.52
CA ALA A 72 -16.97 -0.16 3.10
C ALA A 72 -16.65 -0.34 1.61
N GLU A 73 -17.14 0.58 0.76
CA GLU A 73 -16.85 0.57 -0.68
C GLU A 73 -15.37 0.86 -0.96
N GLN A 74 -14.83 1.92 -0.35
CA GLN A 74 -13.40 2.27 -0.46
C GLN A 74 -12.50 1.17 0.09
N ARG A 75 -12.92 0.52 1.19
CA ARG A 75 -12.23 -0.61 1.77
C ARG A 75 -12.12 -1.76 0.78
N ARG A 76 -13.22 -2.16 0.14
CA ARG A 76 -13.22 -3.25 -0.84
C ARG A 76 -12.26 -2.98 -2.00
N GLU A 77 -12.27 -1.76 -2.54
CA GLU A 77 -11.33 -1.38 -3.60
C GLU A 77 -9.87 -1.52 -3.15
N VAL A 78 -9.54 -1.02 -1.95
CA VAL A 78 -8.17 -1.09 -1.40
C VAL A 78 -7.79 -2.54 -1.10
N GLU A 79 -8.70 -3.37 -0.58
CA GLU A 79 -8.48 -4.80 -0.32
C GLU A 79 -8.20 -5.57 -1.60
N THR A 80 -8.95 -5.32 -2.68
CA THR A 80 -8.68 -5.94 -3.99
C THR A 80 -7.27 -5.62 -4.48
N LYS A 81 -6.88 -4.34 -4.45
CA LYS A 81 -5.53 -3.93 -4.88
C LYS A 81 -4.43 -4.44 -3.96
N LEU A 82 -4.71 -4.57 -2.67
CA LEU A 82 -3.76 -5.14 -1.71
C LEU A 82 -3.56 -6.64 -1.97
N ALA A 83 -4.61 -7.36 -2.36
CA ALA A 83 -4.49 -8.76 -2.76
C ALA A 83 -3.60 -8.90 -4.01
N GLU A 84 -3.88 -8.11 -5.06
CA GLU A 84 -3.04 -8.05 -6.28
C GLU A 84 -1.57 -7.75 -5.95
N LEU A 85 -1.32 -6.80 -5.05
CA LEU A 85 0.04 -6.45 -4.61
C LEU A 85 0.75 -7.64 -3.94
N ASN A 86 0.06 -8.39 -3.08
CA ASN A 86 0.62 -9.56 -2.40
C ASN A 86 0.93 -10.70 -3.37
N GLU A 87 0.05 -10.94 -4.36
CA GLU A 87 0.26 -11.96 -5.40
C GLU A 87 1.55 -11.71 -6.22
N ILE A 88 1.98 -10.45 -6.35
CA ILE A 88 3.23 -10.07 -7.03
C ILE A 88 4.42 -10.08 -6.06
N LEU A 89 4.22 -9.69 -4.81
CA LEU A 89 5.27 -9.63 -3.79
C LEU A 89 5.79 -11.03 -3.42
N ASP A 90 4.91 -12.01 -3.27
CA ASP A 90 5.28 -13.35 -2.78
C ASP A 90 6.29 -14.07 -3.70
N PRO A 91 6.13 -14.10 -5.04
CA PRO A 91 7.14 -14.64 -5.95
C PRO A 91 8.50 -13.93 -5.85
N LEU A 92 8.51 -12.59 -5.79
CA LEU A 92 9.74 -11.81 -5.70
C LEU A 92 10.52 -12.15 -4.41
N LYS A 93 9.81 -12.34 -3.30
CA LYS A 93 10.42 -12.80 -2.03
C LYS A 93 10.99 -14.21 -2.14
N GLY A 94 10.30 -15.09 -2.88
CA GLY A 94 10.79 -16.43 -3.19
C GLY A 94 12.14 -16.38 -3.93
N GLU A 95 12.20 -15.64 -5.03
CA GLU A 95 13.42 -15.49 -5.84
C GLU A 95 14.61 -14.93 -5.03
N LEU A 96 14.38 -13.90 -4.20
CA LEU A 96 15.41 -13.33 -3.33
C LEU A 96 15.93 -14.34 -2.29
N SER A 97 15.05 -15.18 -1.75
CA SER A 97 15.43 -16.20 -0.79
C SER A 97 16.30 -17.31 -1.41
N GLU A 98 16.11 -17.60 -2.69
CA GLU A 98 16.91 -18.58 -3.44
C GLU A 98 18.30 -18.05 -3.77
N GLN A 99 18.43 -16.75 -4.11
CA GLN A 99 19.72 -16.12 -4.39
C GLN A 99 20.61 -15.91 -3.15
N SER A 100 20.02 -15.99 -1.96
CA SER A 100 20.73 -15.84 -0.68
C SER A 100 21.29 -17.16 -0.11
N ARG A 101 21.06 -18.30 -0.78
CA ARG A 101 21.55 -19.63 -0.38
C ARG A 101 22.82 -20.02 -1.13
#